data_AF-A0A3M1N0Z9-F1
#
_entry.id   AF-A0A3M1N0Z9-F1
#
_cell.length_a   1.000
_cell.length_b   1.000
_cell.length_c   1.000
_cell.angle_alpha   90.00
_cell.angle_beta   90.00
_cell.angle_gamma   90.00
#
_symmetry.space_group_name_H-M   'P 1'
#
loop_
_entity.id
_entity.type
_entity.pdbx_description
1 polymer ?
#
loop_
_entity_poly.entity_id
_entity_poly.type
_entity_poly.pdbx_seq_one_letter_code
_entity_poly.pdbx_strand_id
1 'polypeptide(L)'
;MGRHLGGECRPPRRGAGRPGARPGRFRGAGGLVRGLLTILFLLLTLVPARALVLDRDTVWRGELSFSEPVEVPAGVTLRVEPGSRIRFQGSGLTVLGRVHAREAEFSGAAWTGLVLRGVGVDSLLADCRVSGAATGVRVESGAPRLEGLTVENNRIGIELVRKTDATVSGCRLLRNSRVGLMLKDGATAGVVDCTFEANGRYGAYIYKSKPRRFAGNTFRDEKVALMLSHYGSDPVIEGNCLTGNDTGVMVDRAARPRLVGNEISGNRVGLYCYRRSDPQVAGNRIRDNEIGVLVAYSSYPVLHGNDLADNRLAIRLEYQSIAWERQKGEAARRQESGRGAFGSRPRQTVGESERRAAVREGFIDARDNWWGDEATRRLVDLGADGNPDFIHDGRDQATFEEGGQNWPLDRVRFAPWRGEPVPFKADAGGNP
;
A
#
# COMPACT_ATOMS: atom_id res chain seq x y z
N MET A 1 -36.33 11.88 19.46
CA MET A 1 -34.95 12.22 19.91
C MET A 1 -34.07 10.99 19.76
N GLY A 2 -33.46 10.82 18.58
CA GLY A 2 -32.53 9.73 18.29
C GLY A 2 -31.31 10.32 17.61
N ARG A 3 -30.12 10.05 18.16
CA ARG A 3 -28.84 10.53 17.63
C ARG A 3 -28.54 9.80 16.32
N HIS A 4 -28.49 10.54 15.22
CA HIS A 4 -28.03 10.05 13.92
C HIS A 4 -26.50 10.09 13.87
N LEU A 5 -25.88 8.92 13.67
CA LEU A 5 -24.47 8.78 13.29
C LEU A 5 -24.39 8.86 11.75
N GLY A 6 -24.18 10.06 11.23
CA GLY A 6 -23.79 10.29 9.84
C GLY A 6 -22.27 10.16 9.71
N GLY A 7 -21.82 9.30 8.81
CA GLY A 7 -20.41 9.03 8.51
C GLY A 7 -19.75 10.14 7.70
N GLU A 8 -19.45 11.26 8.34
CA GLU A 8 -18.46 12.21 7.82
C GLU A 8 -17.06 11.77 8.22
N CYS A 9 -16.10 11.81 7.30
CA CYS A 9 -14.67 11.67 7.59
C CYS A 9 -14.16 12.87 8.39
N ARG A 10 -14.51 13.00 9.68
CA ARG A 10 -13.93 14.03 10.56
C ARG A 10 -12.71 13.50 11.35
N PRO A 11 -11.62 14.29 11.46
CA PRO A 11 -10.47 13.95 12.28
C PRO A 11 -10.74 14.22 13.78
N PRO A 12 -10.18 13.42 14.72
CA PRO A 12 -10.13 13.81 16.12
C PRO A 12 -9.06 14.90 16.35
N ARG A 13 -9.44 15.99 17.03
CA ARG A 13 -8.52 17.07 17.44
C ARG A 13 -7.40 16.50 18.33
N ARG A 14 -6.13 16.63 17.91
CA ARG A 14 -4.96 16.36 18.76
C ARG A 14 -4.52 17.64 19.49
N GLY A 15 -4.54 17.60 20.82
CA GLY A 15 -3.94 18.62 21.68
C GLY A 15 -2.42 18.58 21.61
N ALA A 16 -1.82 19.75 21.49
CA ALA A 16 -0.38 19.95 21.41
C ALA A 16 0.30 19.70 22.76
N GLY A 17 1.45 19.01 22.73
CA GLY A 17 2.35 18.86 23.88
C GLY A 17 3.75 18.47 23.43
N ARG A 18 4.68 19.43 23.50
CA ARG A 18 6.15 19.29 23.42
C ARG A 18 6.73 20.29 24.43
N PRO A 19 8.02 20.24 24.80
CA PRO A 19 8.88 19.09 25.13
C PRO A 19 9.73 19.37 26.41
N GLY A 20 10.48 18.39 26.92
CA GLY A 20 11.53 18.62 27.95
C GLY A 20 12.50 17.44 28.02
N ALA A 21 13.73 17.59 27.52
CA ALA A 21 14.95 17.96 28.26
C ALA A 21 15.76 16.73 28.76
N ARG A 22 16.88 16.45 28.07
CA ARG A 22 18.12 15.84 28.59
C ARG A 22 19.04 17.02 29.00
N PRO A 23 20.05 16.91 29.91
CA PRO A 23 21.07 15.85 29.91
C PRO A 23 21.67 15.48 31.29
N GLY A 24 22.58 14.50 31.31
CA GLY A 24 23.41 14.21 32.47
C GLY A 24 24.47 13.15 32.19
N ARG A 25 25.65 13.59 31.72
CA ARG A 25 26.88 12.77 31.66
C ARG A 25 27.42 12.61 33.08
N PHE A 26 27.74 11.39 33.49
CA PHE A 26 28.67 11.12 34.59
C PHE A 26 29.82 10.25 34.10
N ARG A 27 31.03 10.76 34.25
CA ARG A 27 32.29 10.01 34.22
C ARG A 27 32.58 9.51 35.63
N GLY A 28 32.95 8.24 35.76
CA GLY A 28 33.53 7.67 36.97
C GLY A 28 34.44 6.52 36.57
N ALA A 29 35.75 6.72 36.76
CA ALA A 29 36.79 5.73 36.52
C ALA A 29 37.01 4.89 37.78
N GLY A 30 37.46 3.64 37.61
CA GLY A 30 38.14 2.90 38.67
C GLY A 30 37.98 1.38 38.57
N GLY A 31 39.12 0.66 38.55
CA GLY A 31 39.20 -0.71 39.04
C GLY A 31 39.67 -1.76 38.03
N LEU A 32 40.98 -2.04 38.03
CA LEU A 32 41.60 -3.24 37.47
C LEU A 32 41.09 -4.51 38.16
N VAL A 33 40.81 -5.57 37.39
CA VAL A 33 41.17 -6.95 37.76
C VAL A 33 41.54 -7.73 36.50
N ARG A 34 42.78 -8.22 36.44
CA ARG A 34 43.25 -9.20 35.46
C ARG A 34 42.62 -10.56 35.79
N GLY A 35 41.79 -11.07 34.89
CA GLY A 35 41.20 -12.41 34.96
C GLY A 35 41.47 -13.18 33.68
N LEU A 36 42.10 -14.34 33.84
CA LEU A 36 42.49 -15.31 32.83
C LEU A 36 41.31 -15.66 31.90
N LEU A 37 41.44 -15.37 30.59
CA LEU A 37 40.43 -15.71 29.59
C LEU A 37 40.63 -17.17 29.13
N THR A 38 40.07 -18.12 29.89
CA THR A 38 39.95 -19.51 29.43
C THR A 38 38.80 -19.58 28.43
N ILE A 39 39.12 -19.62 27.13
CA ILE A 39 38.12 -19.83 26.07
C ILE A 39 37.65 -21.28 26.14
N LEU A 40 36.55 -21.51 26.86
CA LEU A 40 35.80 -22.76 26.81
C LEU A 40 35.01 -22.77 25.50
N PHE A 41 35.48 -23.56 24.53
CA PHE A 41 34.76 -23.86 23.29
C PHE A 41 33.53 -24.71 23.65
N LEU A 42 32.43 -24.06 24.04
CA LEU A 42 31.14 -24.73 24.16
C LEU A 42 30.68 -25.02 22.72
N LEU A 43 30.96 -26.23 22.23
CA LEU A 43 30.25 -26.79 21.09
C LEU A 43 28.78 -26.92 21.49
N LEU A 44 28.03 -25.83 21.33
CA LEU A 44 26.58 -25.86 21.19
C LEU A 44 26.32 -26.62 19.89
N THR A 45 26.16 -27.94 19.99
CA THR A 45 25.46 -28.69 18.98
C THR A 45 24.04 -28.11 18.93
N LEU A 46 23.78 -27.24 17.94
CA LEU A 46 22.42 -26.87 17.58
C LEU A 46 21.73 -28.17 17.15
N VAL A 47 21.11 -28.87 18.09
CA VAL A 47 20.07 -29.83 17.75
C VAL A 47 18.96 -28.99 17.14
N PRO A 48 18.59 -29.18 15.85
CA PRO A 48 17.46 -28.46 15.30
C PRO A 48 16.24 -28.80 16.16
N ALA A 49 15.66 -27.77 16.79
CA ALA A 49 14.42 -27.94 17.54
C ALA A 49 13.37 -28.54 16.60
N ARG A 50 12.95 -29.78 16.89
CA ARG A 50 11.92 -30.45 16.10
C ARG A 50 10.62 -29.69 16.27
N ALA A 51 9.88 -29.52 15.17
CA ALA A 51 8.57 -28.90 15.23
C ALA A 51 7.60 -29.77 16.04
N LEU A 52 6.74 -29.13 16.83
CA LEU A 52 5.55 -29.75 17.41
C LEU A 52 4.52 -29.94 16.29
N VAL A 53 4.20 -31.18 15.97
CA VAL A 53 3.21 -31.52 14.93
C VAL A 53 1.89 -31.91 15.60
N LEU A 54 0.80 -31.23 15.25
CA LEU A 54 -0.54 -31.60 15.72
C LEU A 54 -1.06 -32.75 14.83
N ASP A 55 -1.04 -33.98 15.35
CA ASP A 55 -1.38 -35.21 14.60
C ASP A 55 -2.89 -35.48 14.46
N ARG A 56 -3.71 -34.69 15.16
CA ARG A 56 -5.17 -34.81 15.21
C ARG A 56 -5.80 -33.45 15.43
N ASP A 57 -7.11 -33.35 15.18
CA ASP A 57 -7.89 -32.16 15.48
C ASP A 57 -7.65 -31.71 16.92
N THR A 58 -7.24 -30.46 17.08
CA THR A 58 -6.74 -29.93 18.35
C THR A 58 -7.45 -28.64 18.69
N VAL A 59 -7.77 -28.46 19.97
CA VAL A 59 -8.32 -27.22 20.52
C VAL A 59 -7.31 -26.56 21.45
N TRP A 60 -6.98 -25.32 21.18
CA TRP A 60 -6.19 -24.45 22.05
C TRP A 60 -7.10 -23.53 22.86
N ARG A 61 -6.80 -23.41 24.16
CA ARG A 61 -7.58 -22.64 25.15
C ARG A 61 -6.63 -21.99 26.16
N GLY A 62 -6.95 -20.77 26.57
CA GLY A 62 -6.19 -20.06 27.61
C GLY A 62 -4.83 -19.55 27.11
N GLU A 63 -3.85 -19.52 28.00
CA GLU A 63 -2.50 -19.05 27.67
C GLU A 63 -1.59 -20.22 27.28
N LEU A 64 -1.05 -20.19 26.05
CA LEU A 64 -0.11 -21.18 25.54
C LEU A 64 1.18 -20.49 25.09
N SER A 65 2.33 -21.12 25.33
CA SER A 65 3.63 -20.62 24.90
C SER A 65 4.43 -21.72 24.20
N PHE A 66 5.02 -21.39 23.05
CA PHE A 66 5.80 -22.31 22.23
C PHE A 66 7.19 -21.74 21.98
N SER A 67 8.21 -22.59 22.13
CA SER A 67 9.62 -22.27 21.82
C SER A 67 10.09 -22.90 20.51
N GLU A 68 9.44 -23.99 20.15
CA GLU A 68 9.59 -24.77 18.94
C GLU A 68 8.58 -24.31 17.87
N PRO A 69 8.84 -24.54 16.59
CA PRO A 69 7.84 -24.35 15.54
C PRO A 69 6.64 -25.26 15.78
N VAL A 70 5.43 -24.79 15.46
CA VAL A 70 4.22 -25.62 15.50
C VAL A 70 3.71 -25.83 14.08
N GLU A 71 3.37 -27.06 13.73
CA GLU A 71 2.80 -27.43 12.44
C GLU A 71 1.43 -28.10 12.59
N VAL A 72 0.49 -27.65 11.77
CA VAL A 72 -0.84 -28.26 11.59
C VAL A 72 -0.87 -28.89 10.19
N PRO A 73 -0.67 -30.22 10.06
CA PRO A 73 -0.63 -30.91 8.78
C PRO A 73 -1.95 -30.84 8.02
N ALA A 74 -1.89 -31.18 6.72
CA ALA A 74 -3.09 -31.34 5.90
C ALA A 74 -4.05 -32.37 6.53
N GLY A 75 -5.35 -32.08 6.49
CA GLY A 75 -6.39 -32.92 7.10
C GLY A 75 -6.64 -32.68 8.59
N VAL A 76 -5.80 -31.90 9.27
CA VAL A 76 -5.97 -31.56 10.69
C VAL A 76 -6.57 -30.17 10.86
N THR A 77 -7.50 -30.02 11.80
CA THR A 77 -8.08 -28.74 12.21
C THR A 77 -7.51 -28.27 13.54
N LEU A 78 -6.96 -27.05 13.55
CA LEU A 78 -6.67 -26.32 14.77
C LEU A 78 -7.82 -25.35 15.08
N ARG A 79 -8.45 -25.51 16.24
CA ARG A 79 -9.41 -24.54 16.79
C ARG A 79 -8.76 -23.79 17.94
N VAL A 80 -8.83 -22.46 17.93
CA VAL A 80 -8.39 -21.60 19.03
C VAL A 80 -9.61 -20.90 19.60
N GLU A 81 -9.85 -21.10 20.90
CA GLU A 81 -11.02 -20.54 21.56
C GLU A 81 -10.88 -19.03 21.81
N PRO A 82 -12.01 -18.29 21.81
CA PRO A 82 -12.05 -16.88 22.21
C PRO A 82 -11.33 -16.61 23.53
N GLY A 83 -10.60 -15.48 23.57
CA GLY A 83 -9.84 -15.06 24.74
C GLY A 83 -8.48 -15.76 24.92
N SER A 84 -8.16 -16.75 24.09
CA SER A 84 -6.86 -17.44 24.17
C SER A 84 -5.70 -16.52 23.78
N ARG A 85 -4.55 -16.69 24.46
CA ARG A 85 -3.31 -15.95 24.21
C ARG A 85 -2.18 -16.91 23.87
N ILE A 86 -1.74 -16.87 22.63
CA ILE A 86 -0.74 -17.79 22.08
C ILE A 86 0.56 -17.02 21.85
N ARG A 87 1.62 -17.41 22.56
CA ARG A 87 2.93 -16.75 22.51
C ARG A 87 4.00 -17.63 21.86
N PHE A 88 4.75 -17.08 20.91
CA PHE A 88 5.88 -17.75 20.27
C PHE A 88 7.21 -17.09 20.65
N GLN A 89 8.22 -17.91 20.92
CA GLN A 89 9.58 -17.46 21.25
C GLN A 89 10.54 -17.87 20.13
N GLY A 90 10.77 -16.97 19.17
CA GLY A 90 11.67 -17.22 18.02
C GLY A 90 11.15 -18.17 16.94
N SER A 91 10.01 -18.84 17.15
CA SER A 91 9.41 -19.80 16.20
C SER A 91 8.16 -19.25 15.51
N GLY A 92 7.21 -20.08 15.08
CA GLY A 92 5.90 -19.65 14.59
C GLY A 92 4.97 -20.82 14.30
N LEU A 93 3.80 -20.51 13.74
CA LEU A 93 2.76 -21.49 13.42
C LEU A 93 2.65 -21.66 11.90
N THR A 94 2.80 -22.90 11.42
CA THR A 94 2.49 -23.26 10.03
C THR A 94 1.24 -24.11 9.96
N VAL A 95 0.28 -23.72 9.14
CA VAL A 95 -0.97 -24.45 8.92
C VAL A 95 -1.06 -24.87 7.46
N LEU A 96 -1.02 -26.18 7.22
CA LEU A 96 -1.34 -26.82 5.94
C LEU A 96 -2.75 -27.43 5.94
N GLY A 97 -3.30 -27.71 7.12
CA GLY A 97 -4.68 -28.13 7.32
C GLY A 97 -5.64 -26.95 7.41
N ARG A 98 -6.44 -26.91 8.48
CA ARG A 98 -7.44 -25.86 8.71
C ARG A 98 -7.16 -25.15 10.03
N VAL A 99 -7.45 -23.84 10.08
CA VAL A 99 -7.43 -23.07 11.32
C VAL A 99 -8.74 -22.32 11.52
N HIS A 100 -9.33 -22.43 12.72
CA HIS A 100 -10.46 -21.63 13.19
C HIS A 100 -10.05 -20.91 14.46
N ALA A 101 -9.81 -19.60 14.38
CA ALA A 101 -9.57 -18.76 15.54
C ALA A 101 -10.54 -17.57 15.54
N ARG A 102 -11.11 -17.28 16.70
CA ARG A 102 -11.90 -16.08 16.95
C ARG A 102 -11.42 -15.41 18.21
N GLU A 103 -11.35 -14.07 18.22
CA GLU A 103 -11.08 -13.27 19.42
C GLU A 103 -9.83 -13.73 20.20
N ALA A 104 -8.82 -14.21 19.48
CA ALA A 104 -7.58 -14.74 20.05
C ALA A 104 -6.40 -13.79 19.81
N GLU A 105 -5.41 -13.85 20.68
CA GLU A 105 -4.16 -13.10 20.53
C GLU A 105 -3.02 -14.05 20.13
N PHE A 106 -2.31 -13.70 19.07
CA PHE A 106 -1.05 -14.33 18.66
C PHE A 106 0.07 -13.30 18.75
N SER A 107 1.08 -13.57 19.58
CA SER A 107 2.20 -12.66 19.77
C SER A 107 3.51 -13.39 19.99
N GLY A 108 4.62 -12.66 19.98
CA GLY A 108 5.93 -13.27 20.21
C GLY A 108 7.08 -12.29 20.01
N ALA A 109 8.27 -12.72 20.41
CA ALA A 109 9.51 -12.00 20.18
C ALA A 109 10.31 -12.69 19.07
N ALA A 110 10.70 -11.92 18.05
CA ALA A 110 11.47 -12.42 16.89
C ALA A 110 10.86 -13.65 16.19
N TRP A 111 9.53 -13.82 16.30
CA TRP A 111 8.80 -14.96 15.78
C TRP A 111 8.42 -14.73 14.30
N THR A 112 8.20 -15.80 13.55
CA THR A 112 7.96 -15.72 12.11
C THR A 112 6.55 -15.20 11.78
N GLY A 113 5.57 -15.54 12.61
CA GLY A 113 4.16 -15.23 12.43
C GLY A 113 3.28 -16.46 12.19
N LEU A 114 2.08 -16.21 11.64
CA LEU A 114 1.17 -17.26 11.19
C LEU A 114 1.38 -17.51 9.69
N VAL A 115 1.73 -18.74 9.31
CA VAL A 115 1.94 -19.14 7.91
C VAL A 115 0.86 -20.12 7.49
N LEU A 116 -0.06 -19.68 6.63
CA LEU A 116 -1.14 -20.49 6.09
C LEU A 116 -0.78 -20.93 4.67
N ARG A 117 -0.67 -22.24 4.42
CA ARG A 117 -0.23 -22.79 3.12
C ARG A 117 -1.33 -23.60 2.46
N GLY A 118 -1.86 -23.10 1.35
CA GLY A 118 -2.89 -23.81 0.58
C GLY A 118 -4.22 -23.99 1.32
N VAL A 119 -4.45 -23.25 2.40
CA VAL A 119 -5.66 -23.40 3.23
C VAL A 119 -6.91 -22.93 2.48
N GLY A 120 -8.03 -23.61 2.70
CA GLY A 120 -9.30 -23.31 2.03
C GLY A 120 -10.07 -22.13 2.64
N VAL A 121 -11.23 -21.84 2.06
CA VAL A 121 -12.21 -20.83 2.54
C VAL A 121 -12.83 -21.19 3.90
N ASP A 122 -12.72 -22.45 4.26
CA ASP A 122 -13.07 -23.00 5.55
C ASP A 122 -12.10 -22.58 6.66
N SER A 123 -10.92 -22.04 6.35
CA SER A 123 -10.03 -21.47 7.37
C SER A 123 -10.39 -20.01 7.69
N LEU A 124 -10.49 -19.70 8.97
CA LEU A 124 -10.98 -18.43 9.50
C LEU A 124 -10.09 -17.94 10.64
N LEU A 125 -9.61 -16.71 10.50
CA LEU A 125 -9.14 -15.87 11.60
C LEU A 125 -10.10 -14.68 11.70
N ALA A 126 -10.86 -14.57 12.78
CA ALA A 126 -11.83 -13.49 12.98
C ALA A 126 -11.56 -12.74 14.29
N ASP A 127 -11.52 -11.42 14.25
CA ASP A 127 -11.40 -10.56 15.44
C ASP A 127 -10.15 -10.88 16.30
N CYS A 128 -9.14 -11.49 15.68
CA CYS A 128 -7.88 -11.84 16.35
C CYS A 128 -6.89 -10.67 16.33
N ARG A 129 -5.99 -10.66 17.31
CA ARG A 129 -4.84 -9.75 17.35
C ARG A 129 -3.56 -10.50 16.99
N VAL A 130 -2.75 -9.94 16.10
CA VAL A 130 -1.46 -10.51 15.71
C VAL A 130 -0.35 -9.46 15.80
N SER A 131 0.68 -9.71 16.61
CA SER A 131 1.73 -8.71 16.85
C SER A 131 3.15 -9.26 17.09
N GLY A 132 4.16 -8.42 16.86
CA GLY A 132 5.58 -8.70 17.14
C GLY A 132 6.27 -9.65 16.15
N ALA A 133 5.63 -9.98 15.03
CA ALA A 133 6.12 -10.95 14.06
C ALA A 133 7.02 -10.34 12.96
N ALA A 134 7.80 -11.19 12.30
CA ALA A 134 8.41 -10.85 11.02
C ALA A 134 7.33 -10.61 9.94
N THR A 135 6.34 -11.51 9.82
CA THR A 135 5.13 -11.28 9.03
C THR A 135 3.94 -11.74 9.85
N GLY A 136 3.01 -10.85 10.23
CA GLY A 136 1.89 -11.20 11.12
C GLY A 136 1.10 -12.41 10.59
N VAL A 137 0.55 -12.29 9.37
CA VAL A 137 -0.14 -13.38 8.68
C VAL A 137 0.41 -13.50 7.25
N ARG A 138 0.97 -14.65 6.92
CA ARG A 138 1.43 -14.98 5.57
C ARG A 138 0.55 -16.08 4.99
N VAL A 139 -0.02 -15.84 3.82
CA VAL A 139 -0.80 -16.83 3.08
C VAL A 139 -0.06 -17.19 1.80
N GLU A 140 0.29 -18.46 1.65
CA GLU A 140 0.99 -19.00 0.47
C GLU A 140 0.07 -19.96 -0.27
N SER A 141 -0.59 -19.46 -1.33
CA SER A 141 -1.70 -20.14 -2.00
C SER A 141 -2.89 -20.38 -1.05
N GLY A 142 -4.10 -20.52 -1.59
CA GLY A 142 -5.33 -20.74 -0.79
C GLY A 142 -6.22 -19.51 -0.64
N ALA A 143 -7.32 -19.66 0.10
CA ALA A 143 -8.42 -18.69 0.15
C ALA A 143 -9.01 -18.48 1.56
N PRO A 144 -8.20 -18.30 2.63
CA PRO A 144 -8.72 -18.12 3.97
C PRO A 144 -9.54 -16.83 4.12
N ARG A 145 -10.37 -16.80 5.16
CA ARG A 145 -11.07 -15.60 5.62
C ARG A 145 -10.32 -14.95 6.77
N LEU A 146 -9.90 -13.71 6.56
CA LEU A 146 -9.20 -12.86 7.52
C LEU A 146 -10.10 -11.66 7.81
N GLU A 147 -10.79 -11.69 8.95
CA GLU A 147 -11.91 -10.77 9.23
C GLU A 147 -11.68 -10.04 10.56
N GLY A 148 -11.86 -8.72 10.59
CA GLY A 148 -11.78 -7.95 11.86
C GLY A 148 -10.41 -7.99 12.56
N LEU A 149 -9.34 -8.43 11.87
CA LEU A 149 -8.05 -8.64 12.50
C LEU A 149 -7.40 -7.32 12.92
N THR A 150 -6.78 -7.29 14.09
CA THR A 150 -5.83 -6.22 14.45
C THR A 150 -4.41 -6.74 14.27
N VAL A 151 -3.74 -6.30 13.20
CA VAL A 151 -2.39 -6.75 12.83
C VAL A 151 -1.42 -5.59 12.99
N GLU A 152 -0.61 -5.63 14.05
CA GLU A 152 0.19 -4.46 14.44
C GLU A 152 1.59 -4.77 14.96
N ASN A 153 2.48 -3.77 14.86
CA ASN A 153 3.86 -3.85 15.34
C ASN A 153 4.64 -5.06 14.77
N ASN A 154 4.27 -5.53 13.57
CA ASN A 154 5.01 -6.54 12.83
C ASN A 154 5.97 -5.84 11.84
N ARG A 155 6.88 -6.58 11.21
CA ARG A 155 7.62 -6.02 10.07
C ARG A 155 6.74 -5.91 8.83
N ILE A 156 6.03 -6.98 8.49
CA ILE A 156 4.94 -6.98 7.51
C ILE A 156 3.66 -7.41 8.24
N GLY A 157 2.54 -6.72 8.03
CA GLY A 157 1.27 -7.10 8.65
C GLY A 157 0.71 -8.38 8.05
N ILE A 158 0.13 -8.26 6.84
CA ILE A 158 -0.41 -9.39 6.07
C ILE A 158 0.33 -9.50 4.73
N GLU A 159 0.74 -10.71 4.36
CA GLU A 159 1.40 -10.99 3.09
C GLU A 159 0.68 -12.13 2.34
N LEU A 160 0.16 -11.82 1.15
CA LEU A 160 -0.56 -12.75 0.28
C LEU A 160 0.29 -13.02 -0.96
N VAL A 161 0.68 -14.28 -1.18
CA VAL A 161 1.64 -14.65 -2.24
C VAL A 161 1.18 -15.89 -3.01
N ARG A 162 1.65 -16.02 -4.27
CA ARG A 162 1.44 -17.22 -5.11
C ARG A 162 -0.05 -17.49 -5.38
N LYS A 163 -0.72 -16.55 -6.05
CA LYS A 163 -2.13 -16.69 -6.45
C LYS A 163 -3.12 -16.93 -5.29
N THR A 164 -2.81 -16.40 -4.11
CA THR A 164 -3.74 -16.39 -2.98
C THR A 164 -5.02 -15.64 -3.31
N ASP A 165 -6.16 -16.19 -2.90
CA ASP A 165 -7.50 -15.65 -3.08
C ASP A 165 -8.20 -15.37 -1.72
N ALA A 166 -7.46 -14.96 -0.70
CA ALA A 166 -7.99 -14.65 0.63
C ALA A 166 -9.05 -13.53 0.63
N THR A 167 -9.93 -13.52 1.63
CA THR A 167 -10.73 -12.34 1.98
C THR A 167 -10.05 -11.63 3.14
N VAL A 168 -9.82 -10.33 3.01
CA VAL A 168 -9.32 -9.44 4.07
C VAL A 168 -10.37 -8.36 4.27
N SER A 169 -11.14 -8.45 5.35
CA SER A 169 -12.29 -7.55 5.57
C SER A 169 -12.30 -6.96 6.98
N GLY A 170 -12.57 -5.66 7.10
CA GLY A 170 -12.67 -5.00 8.41
C GLY A 170 -11.38 -5.01 9.23
N CYS A 171 -10.24 -5.33 8.63
CA CYS A 171 -8.97 -5.48 9.33
C CYS A 171 -8.32 -4.12 9.61
N ARG A 172 -7.59 -4.04 10.73
CA ARG A 172 -6.80 -2.89 11.16
C ARG A 172 -5.32 -3.25 11.08
N LEU A 173 -4.61 -2.65 10.13
CA LEU A 173 -3.18 -2.89 9.88
C LEU A 173 -2.38 -1.66 10.33
N LEU A 174 -1.82 -1.74 11.54
CA LEU A 174 -1.37 -0.57 12.28
C LEU A 174 0.12 -0.66 12.62
N ARG A 175 0.89 0.42 12.41
CA ARG A 175 2.27 0.53 12.93
C ARG A 175 3.18 -0.65 12.55
N ASN A 176 2.95 -1.30 11.41
CA ASN A 176 3.88 -2.31 10.92
C ASN A 176 5.11 -1.61 10.36
N SER A 177 6.30 -2.03 10.75
CA SER A 177 7.54 -1.27 10.51
C SER A 177 7.94 -1.18 9.04
N ARG A 178 7.30 -1.94 8.14
CA ARG A 178 7.51 -1.84 6.69
C ARG A 178 6.21 -1.75 5.91
N VAL A 179 5.37 -2.78 5.92
CA VAL A 179 4.17 -2.83 5.08
C VAL A 179 2.98 -3.31 5.89
N GLY A 180 1.83 -2.65 5.77
CA GLY A 180 0.57 -3.15 6.32
C GLY A 180 0.13 -4.41 5.58
N LEU A 181 -0.28 -4.29 4.31
CA LEU A 181 -0.71 -5.40 3.45
C LEU A 181 0.14 -5.50 2.18
N MET A 182 0.60 -6.71 1.84
CA MET A 182 1.32 -7.00 0.60
C MET A 182 0.57 -8.05 -0.21
N LEU A 183 0.23 -7.73 -1.47
CA LEU A 183 -0.29 -8.69 -2.46
C LEU A 183 0.77 -8.91 -3.51
N LYS A 184 1.16 -10.17 -3.73
CA LYS A 184 2.26 -10.51 -4.62
C LYS A 184 1.97 -11.73 -5.50
N ASP A 185 2.56 -11.72 -6.70
CA ASP A 185 2.71 -12.91 -7.55
C ASP A 185 1.35 -13.55 -7.88
N GLY A 186 0.45 -12.74 -8.46
CA GLY A 186 -0.84 -13.17 -8.98
C GLY A 186 -1.96 -13.29 -7.94
N ALA A 187 -1.81 -12.71 -6.75
CA ALA A 187 -2.87 -12.72 -5.74
C ALA A 187 -4.15 -12.02 -6.25
N THR A 188 -5.31 -12.61 -5.95
CA THR A 188 -6.65 -12.16 -6.38
C THR A 188 -7.56 -11.82 -5.21
N ALA A 189 -6.99 -11.58 -4.02
CA ALA A 189 -7.70 -11.33 -2.78
C ALA A 189 -8.79 -10.24 -2.87
N GLY A 190 -9.82 -10.37 -2.03
CA GLY A 190 -10.80 -9.31 -1.77
C GLY A 190 -10.38 -8.52 -0.53
N VAL A 191 -10.13 -7.22 -0.67
CA VAL A 191 -9.68 -6.32 0.40
C VAL A 191 -10.71 -5.22 0.58
N VAL A 192 -11.48 -5.30 1.68
CA VAL A 192 -12.62 -4.40 1.89
C VAL A 192 -12.67 -3.83 3.30
N ASP A 193 -13.07 -2.58 3.42
CA ASP A 193 -13.37 -1.92 4.69
C ASP A 193 -12.22 -2.01 5.72
N CYS A 194 -10.98 -2.09 5.25
CA CYS A 194 -9.80 -2.17 6.11
C CYS A 194 -9.26 -0.77 6.45
N THR A 195 -8.60 -0.67 7.60
CA THR A 195 -7.90 0.54 8.04
C THR A 195 -6.39 0.30 8.03
N PHE A 196 -5.66 1.20 7.39
CA PHE A 196 -4.20 1.25 7.34
C PHE A 196 -3.73 2.53 8.01
N GLU A 197 -2.90 2.41 9.03
CA GLU A 197 -2.43 3.57 9.77
C GLU A 197 -0.97 3.45 10.22
N ALA A 198 -0.20 4.49 9.93
CA ALA A 198 1.16 4.67 10.40
C ALA A 198 2.11 3.49 10.11
N ASN A 199 1.98 2.84 8.96
CA ASN A 199 2.93 1.81 8.53
C ASN A 199 4.21 2.43 7.96
N GLY A 200 5.34 1.75 8.13
CA GLY A 200 6.66 2.39 7.97
C GLY A 200 7.07 2.73 6.52
N ARG A 201 6.51 2.04 5.51
CA ARG A 201 6.84 2.29 4.10
C ARG A 201 5.61 2.33 3.20
N TYR A 202 4.71 1.35 3.33
CA TYR A 202 3.48 1.26 2.55
C TYR A 202 2.32 0.85 3.45
N GLY A 203 1.16 1.50 3.32
CA GLY A 203 -0.08 0.99 3.91
C GLY A 203 -0.43 -0.34 3.23
N ALA A 204 -0.64 -0.30 1.91
CA ALA A 204 -0.82 -1.46 1.06
C ALA A 204 0.13 -1.42 -0.14
N TYR A 205 0.65 -2.59 -0.54
CA TYR A 205 1.47 -2.76 -1.74
C TYR A 205 0.95 -3.92 -2.61
N ILE A 206 0.46 -3.59 -3.80
CA ILE A 206 0.04 -4.51 -4.85
C ILE A 206 1.17 -4.65 -5.87
N TYR A 207 1.74 -5.85 -5.96
CA TYR A 207 2.83 -6.19 -6.87
C TYR A 207 2.44 -7.37 -7.76
N LYS A 208 2.37 -7.13 -9.08
CA LYS A 208 2.00 -8.13 -10.10
C LYS A 208 0.78 -8.95 -9.70
N SER A 209 -0.25 -8.27 -9.23
CA SER A 209 -1.45 -8.86 -8.63
C SER A 209 -2.67 -8.03 -8.99
N LYS A 210 -3.82 -8.68 -9.13
CA LYS A 210 -5.10 -8.05 -9.47
C LYS A 210 -6.13 -8.52 -8.43
N PRO A 211 -6.21 -7.88 -7.25
CA PRO A 211 -7.25 -8.19 -6.29
C PRO A 211 -8.63 -8.13 -6.96
N ARG A 212 -9.50 -9.10 -6.65
CA ARG A 212 -10.87 -9.15 -7.18
C ARG A 212 -11.73 -7.99 -6.68
N ARG A 213 -11.35 -7.40 -5.54
CA ARG A 213 -11.95 -6.18 -4.99
C ARG A 213 -10.96 -5.45 -4.09
N PHE A 214 -10.89 -4.13 -4.21
CA PHE A 214 -10.14 -3.26 -3.31
C PHE A 214 -10.96 -1.99 -3.04
N ALA A 215 -11.82 -2.04 -2.02
CA ALA A 215 -12.84 -1.01 -1.84
C ALA A 215 -13.16 -0.65 -0.39
N GLY A 216 -13.60 0.59 -0.14
CA GLY A 216 -14.02 1.03 1.19
C GLY A 216 -12.89 1.15 2.21
N ASN A 217 -11.63 1.05 1.77
CA ASN A 217 -10.49 1.07 2.68
C ASN A 217 -10.11 2.49 3.08
N THR A 218 -9.60 2.65 4.30
CA THR A 218 -9.13 3.93 4.84
C THR A 218 -7.61 3.89 5.08
N PHE A 219 -6.90 4.90 4.60
CA PHE A 219 -5.45 5.07 4.78
C PHE A 219 -5.14 6.43 5.41
N ARG A 220 -4.34 6.42 6.49
CA ARG A 220 -3.94 7.62 7.23
C ARG A 220 -2.53 7.54 7.76
N ASP A 221 -1.87 8.70 7.83
CA ASP A 221 -0.50 8.84 8.38
C ASP A 221 0.51 7.87 7.70
N GLU A 222 0.27 7.51 6.44
CA GLU A 222 1.15 6.63 5.67
C GLU A 222 2.21 7.44 4.92
N LYS A 223 3.41 6.87 4.80
CA LYS A 223 4.41 7.43 3.87
C LYS A 223 3.96 7.26 2.41
N VAL A 224 3.42 6.10 2.09
CA VAL A 224 2.73 5.86 0.82
C VAL A 224 1.54 4.98 1.16
N ALA A 225 0.33 5.52 1.05
CA ALA A 225 -0.86 4.80 1.47
C ALA A 225 -1.09 3.56 0.60
N LEU A 226 -1.15 3.74 -0.72
CA LEU A 226 -1.31 2.63 -1.67
C LEU A 226 -0.23 2.66 -2.76
N MET A 227 0.56 1.60 -2.84
CA MET A 227 1.53 1.38 -3.92
C MET A 227 1.03 0.29 -4.88
N LEU A 228 0.94 0.62 -6.17
CA LEU A 228 0.71 -0.34 -7.25
C LEU A 228 1.92 -0.35 -8.16
N SER A 229 2.52 -1.52 -8.39
CA SER A 229 3.79 -1.56 -9.11
C SER A 229 3.91 -2.73 -10.06
N HIS A 230 4.53 -2.44 -11.21
CA HIS A 230 4.81 -3.35 -12.31
C HIS A 230 3.58 -3.67 -13.14
N TYR A 231 3.81 -3.84 -14.44
CA TYR A 231 2.83 -4.37 -15.39
C TYR A 231 2.08 -5.59 -14.85
N GLY A 232 0.77 -5.61 -15.07
CA GLY A 232 -0.14 -6.61 -14.54
C GLY A 232 -0.70 -6.25 -13.15
N SER A 233 -0.31 -5.13 -12.55
CA SER A 233 -0.95 -4.58 -11.34
C SER A 233 -2.05 -3.59 -11.73
N ASP A 234 -3.10 -4.11 -12.34
CA ASP A 234 -4.16 -3.31 -12.96
C ASP A 234 -5.54 -3.59 -12.30
N PRO A 235 -5.69 -3.47 -10.98
CA PRO A 235 -6.99 -3.64 -10.32
C PRO A 235 -7.90 -2.41 -10.51
N VAL A 236 -9.17 -2.61 -10.17
CA VAL A 236 -10.08 -1.49 -9.86
C VAL A 236 -9.91 -1.15 -8.38
N ILE A 237 -9.60 0.11 -8.08
CA ILE A 237 -9.49 0.69 -6.75
C ILE A 237 -10.67 1.65 -6.58
N GLU A 238 -11.63 1.30 -5.73
CA GLU A 238 -12.93 1.96 -5.70
C GLU A 238 -13.35 2.43 -4.31
N GLY A 239 -13.82 3.68 -4.18
CA GLY A 239 -14.47 4.13 -2.95
C GLY A 239 -13.57 4.10 -1.71
N ASN A 240 -12.26 4.28 -1.87
CA ASN A 240 -11.32 4.31 -0.76
C ASN A 240 -11.08 5.76 -0.30
N CYS A 241 -10.67 5.91 0.96
CA CYS A 241 -10.36 7.19 1.59
C CYS A 241 -8.86 7.25 1.96
N LEU A 242 -8.10 8.09 1.27
CA LEU A 242 -6.65 8.23 1.42
C LEU A 242 -6.33 9.65 1.88
N THR A 243 -6.20 9.85 3.20
CA THR A 243 -6.11 11.19 3.79
C THR A 243 -4.91 11.38 4.71
N GLY A 244 -4.30 12.56 4.67
CA GLY A 244 -3.19 12.90 5.57
C GLY A 244 -1.92 12.06 5.36
N ASN A 245 -1.68 11.57 4.15
CA ASN A 245 -0.51 10.77 3.82
C ASN A 245 0.56 11.62 3.13
N ASP A 246 1.79 11.13 3.11
CA ASP A 246 2.84 11.77 2.30
C ASP A 246 2.55 11.56 0.80
N THR A 247 2.26 10.32 0.38
CA THR A 247 1.66 10.03 -0.93
C THR A 247 0.38 9.19 -0.76
N GLY A 248 -0.73 9.62 -1.35
CA GLY A 248 -2.00 8.88 -1.34
C GLY A 248 -1.89 7.60 -2.17
N VAL A 249 -1.83 7.73 -3.50
CA VAL A 249 -1.67 6.61 -4.43
C VAL A 249 -0.37 6.79 -5.23
N MET A 250 0.48 5.76 -5.25
CA MET A 250 1.63 5.69 -6.15
C MET A 250 1.46 4.55 -7.14
N VAL A 251 1.47 4.87 -8.44
CA VAL A 251 1.40 3.92 -9.54
C VAL A 251 2.76 3.92 -10.24
N ASP A 252 3.40 2.76 -10.34
CA ASP A 252 4.79 2.66 -10.75
C ASP A 252 5.05 1.52 -11.74
N ARG A 253 6.04 1.71 -12.63
CA ARG A 253 6.58 0.69 -13.54
C ARG A 253 5.53 0.04 -14.44
N ALA A 254 4.77 0.84 -15.17
CA ALA A 254 3.75 0.36 -16.11
C ALA A 254 2.57 -0.40 -15.49
N ALA A 255 2.27 -0.14 -14.22
CA ALA A 255 0.97 -0.50 -13.66
C ALA A 255 -0.13 0.42 -14.24
N ARG A 256 -1.33 -0.14 -14.47
CA ARG A 256 -2.46 0.56 -15.11
C ARG A 256 -3.78 0.32 -14.36
N PRO A 257 -3.89 0.70 -13.07
CA PRO A 257 -5.13 0.54 -12.34
C PRO A 257 -6.23 1.47 -12.85
N ARG A 258 -7.47 1.13 -12.48
CA ARG A 258 -8.63 2.03 -12.58
C ARG A 258 -8.92 2.59 -11.20
N LEU A 259 -8.88 3.91 -11.03
CA LEU A 259 -9.23 4.59 -9.80
C LEU A 259 -10.61 5.23 -9.97
N VAL A 260 -11.58 4.80 -9.17
CA VAL A 260 -12.98 5.26 -9.29
C VAL A 260 -13.56 5.65 -7.93
N GLY A 261 -14.15 6.84 -7.83
CA GLY A 261 -14.91 7.22 -6.63
C GLY A 261 -14.08 7.31 -5.34
N ASN A 262 -12.76 7.50 -5.42
CA ASN A 262 -11.90 7.60 -4.25
C ASN A 262 -11.83 9.05 -3.74
N GLU A 263 -11.71 9.21 -2.42
CA GLU A 263 -11.35 10.47 -1.76
C GLU A 263 -9.84 10.46 -1.49
N ILE A 264 -9.11 11.38 -2.12
CA ILE A 264 -7.66 11.51 -2.00
C ILE A 264 -7.36 12.95 -1.61
N SER A 265 -7.32 13.23 -0.30
CA SER A 265 -7.26 14.61 0.20
C SER A 265 -6.28 14.87 1.33
N GLY A 266 -5.74 16.09 1.41
CA GLY A 266 -4.84 16.48 2.50
C GLY A 266 -3.52 15.71 2.49
N ASN A 267 -3.07 15.20 1.34
CA ASN A 267 -1.79 14.51 1.19
C ASN A 267 -0.73 15.49 0.66
N ARG A 268 0.56 15.19 0.82
CA ARG A 268 1.59 15.95 0.09
C ARG A 268 1.46 15.69 -1.42
N VAL A 269 1.35 14.43 -1.83
CA VAL A 269 1.01 14.07 -3.21
C VAL A 269 -0.25 13.20 -3.20
N GLY A 270 -1.31 13.63 -3.89
CA GLY A 270 -2.54 12.84 -3.99
C GLY A 270 -2.32 11.57 -4.80
N LEU A 271 -2.03 11.73 -6.10
CA LEU A 271 -1.73 10.65 -7.03
C LEU A 271 -0.36 10.88 -7.68
N TYR A 272 0.53 9.90 -7.58
CA TYR A 272 1.83 9.90 -8.24
C TYR A 272 1.91 8.79 -9.30
N CYS A 273 1.95 9.20 -10.58
CA CYS A 273 2.18 8.31 -11.71
C CYS A 273 3.67 8.35 -12.09
N TYR A 274 4.37 7.24 -11.94
CA TYR A 274 5.81 7.15 -12.13
C TYR A 274 6.19 6.02 -13.09
N ARG A 275 7.15 6.30 -13.98
CA ARG A 275 7.73 5.33 -14.93
C ARG A 275 6.68 4.56 -15.74
N ARG A 276 6.07 5.25 -16.70
CA ARG A 276 5.16 4.67 -17.70
C ARG A 276 3.88 4.10 -17.13
N SER A 277 3.42 4.66 -16.03
CA SER A 277 2.20 4.24 -15.38
C SER A 277 1.02 5.01 -15.96
N ASP A 278 0.05 4.29 -16.51
CA ASP A 278 -1.06 4.86 -17.27
C ASP A 278 -2.40 4.50 -16.61
N PRO A 279 -2.69 4.99 -15.38
CA PRO A 279 -3.96 4.71 -14.73
C PRO A 279 -5.12 5.44 -15.41
N GLN A 280 -6.31 4.84 -15.32
CA GLN A 280 -7.57 5.51 -15.65
C GLN A 280 -8.18 6.06 -14.36
N VAL A 281 -8.40 7.36 -14.30
CA VAL A 281 -8.83 8.06 -13.08
C VAL A 281 -10.12 8.79 -13.39
N ALA A 282 -11.23 8.30 -12.83
CA ALA A 282 -12.55 8.88 -13.10
C ALA A 282 -13.45 8.95 -11.88
N GLY A 283 -14.19 10.05 -11.71
CA GLY A 283 -15.14 10.22 -10.62
C GLY A 283 -14.49 10.31 -9.23
N ASN A 284 -13.20 10.65 -9.15
CA ASN A 284 -12.51 10.77 -7.86
C ASN A 284 -12.53 12.22 -7.38
N ARG A 285 -12.39 12.40 -6.06
CA ARG A 285 -12.12 13.68 -5.45
C ARG A 285 -10.66 13.71 -5.00
N ILE A 286 -9.83 14.47 -5.71
CA ILE A 286 -8.40 14.64 -5.45
C ILE A 286 -8.19 16.11 -5.14
N ARG A 287 -8.29 16.50 -3.87
CA ARG A 287 -8.34 17.92 -3.44
C ARG A 287 -7.51 18.19 -2.20
N ASP A 288 -7.26 19.45 -1.88
CA ASP A 288 -6.55 19.85 -0.66
C ASP A 288 -5.15 19.20 -0.53
N ASN A 289 -4.54 18.74 -1.63
CA ASN A 289 -3.19 18.17 -1.62
C ASN A 289 -2.16 19.26 -1.95
N GLU A 290 -0.91 19.07 -1.51
CA GLU A 290 0.17 19.97 -1.93
C GLU A 290 0.43 19.83 -3.44
N ILE A 291 0.33 18.62 -3.98
CA ILE A 291 0.25 18.32 -5.42
C ILE A 291 -0.89 17.31 -5.60
N GLY A 292 -1.91 17.63 -6.38
CA GLY A 292 -3.02 16.74 -6.69
C GLY A 292 -2.56 15.51 -7.46
N VAL A 293 -2.02 15.74 -8.66
CA VAL A 293 -1.48 14.69 -9.53
C VAL A 293 -0.05 15.04 -9.97
N LEU A 294 0.91 14.20 -9.60
CA LEU A 294 2.29 14.25 -10.09
C LEU A 294 2.47 13.18 -11.16
N VAL A 295 2.99 13.57 -12.32
CA VAL A 295 3.22 12.67 -13.46
C VAL A 295 4.67 12.76 -13.89
N ALA A 296 5.35 11.61 -13.91
CA ALA A 296 6.75 11.59 -14.27
C ALA A 296 7.22 10.35 -15.04
N TYR A 297 8.31 10.55 -15.78
CA TYR A 297 9.01 9.52 -16.56
C TYR A 297 8.09 8.77 -17.52
N SER A 298 7.50 9.53 -18.45
CA SER A 298 6.70 9.02 -19.56
C SER A 298 5.47 8.23 -19.12
N SER A 299 4.81 8.69 -18.06
CA SER A 299 3.54 8.18 -17.56
C SER A 299 2.40 8.97 -18.20
N TYR A 300 1.33 8.31 -18.66
CA TYR A 300 0.22 8.97 -19.33
C TYR A 300 -1.13 8.57 -18.72
N PRO A 301 -1.44 9.05 -17.51
CA PRO A 301 -2.77 8.87 -16.93
C PRO A 301 -3.84 9.55 -17.78
N VAL A 302 -5.06 9.01 -17.72
CA VAL A 302 -6.27 9.66 -18.23
C VAL A 302 -7.10 10.09 -17.03
N LEU A 303 -7.34 11.39 -16.88
CA LEU A 303 -8.05 11.99 -15.76
C LEU A 303 -9.35 12.62 -16.29
N HIS A 304 -10.50 11.97 -16.12
CA HIS A 304 -11.79 12.50 -16.60
C HIS A 304 -12.84 12.52 -15.51
N GLY A 305 -13.65 13.57 -15.42
CA GLY A 305 -14.76 13.63 -14.47
C GLY A 305 -14.30 13.52 -13.02
N ASN A 306 -13.15 14.10 -12.66
CA ASN A 306 -12.67 14.20 -11.29
C ASN A 306 -12.86 15.62 -10.75
N ASP A 307 -12.90 15.72 -9.44
CA ASP A 307 -12.82 16.98 -8.69
C ASP A 307 -11.35 17.19 -8.27
N LEU A 308 -10.69 18.16 -8.91
CA LEU A 308 -9.28 18.53 -8.71
C LEU A 308 -9.12 19.87 -7.96
N ALA A 309 -10.19 20.35 -7.30
CA ALA A 309 -10.20 21.63 -6.62
C ALA A 309 -9.18 21.71 -5.46
N ASP A 310 -8.80 22.93 -5.09
CA ASP A 310 -8.10 23.26 -3.85
C ASP A 310 -6.75 22.57 -3.61
N ASN A 311 -6.17 21.94 -4.63
CA ASN A 311 -4.77 21.53 -4.59
C ASN A 311 -3.87 22.75 -4.80
N ARG A 312 -2.75 22.84 -4.08
CA ARG A 312 -1.78 23.93 -4.31
C ARG A 312 -1.22 23.90 -5.74
N LEU A 313 -0.95 22.71 -6.27
CA LEU A 313 -0.80 22.44 -7.70
C LEU A 313 -1.71 21.27 -8.05
N ALA A 314 -2.64 21.45 -8.98
CA ALA A 314 -3.55 20.40 -9.40
C ALA A 314 -2.82 19.30 -10.17
N ILE A 315 -1.99 19.69 -11.15
CA ILE A 315 -1.20 18.76 -11.96
C ILE A 315 0.23 19.29 -12.11
N ARG A 316 1.22 18.42 -11.93
CA ARG A 316 2.63 18.73 -12.18
C ARG A 316 3.29 17.63 -13.01
N LEU A 317 4.01 18.04 -14.04
CA LEU A 317 4.81 17.15 -14.88
C LEU A 317 6.30 17.26 -14.53
N GLU A 318 6.99 16.11 -14.44
CA GLU A 318 8.44 16.06 -14.23
C GLU A 318 9.06 15.00 -15.13
N TYR A 319 10.11 15.33 -15.89
CA TYR A 319 10.77 14.37 -16.80
C TYR A 319 9.75 13.65 -17.72
N GLN A 320 8.71 14.37 -18.15
CA GLN A 320 7.59 13.83 -18.89
C GLN A 320 7.71 14.22 -20.36
N SER A 321 8.01 13.26 -21.23
CA SER A 321 8.21 13.54 -22.66
C SER A 321 7.91 12.35 -23.55
N ILE A 322 6.99 12.52 -24.50
CA ILE A 322 6.75 11.51 -25.54
C ILE A 322 7.92 11.43 -26.53
N ALA A 323 8.62 12.54 -26.74
CA ALA A 323 9.79 12.59 -27.60
C ALA A 323 10.92 11.73 -27.00
N TRP A 324 11.15 11.86 -25.69
CA TRP A 324 12.09 11.02 -24.97
C TRP A 324 11.68 9.54 -25.04
N GLU A 325 10.42 9.22 -24.75
CA GLU A 325 9.92 7.84 -24.73
C GLU A 325 10.10 7.15 -26.08
N ARG A 326 9.86 7.86 -27.19
CA ARG A 326 10.03 7.35 -28.55
C ARG A 326 11.49 7.04 -28.89
N GLN A 327 12.44 7.84 -28.39
CA GLN A 327 13.85 7.71 -28.78
C GLN A 327 14.68 6.87 -27.79
N LYS A 328 14.38 6.95 -26.49
CA LYS A 328 15.20 6.37 -25.41
C LYS A 328 14.46 5.34 -24.55
N GLY A 329 13.13 5.31 -24.59
CA GLY A 329 12.31 4.50 -23.69
C GLY A 329 12.65 3.01 -23.72
N GLU A 330 12.76 2.41 -24.91
CA GLU A 330 13.08 0.98 -25.05
C GLU A 330 14.46 0.64 -24.46
N ALA A 331 15.48 1.45 -24.77
CA ALA A 331 16.83 1.26 -24.26
C ALA A 331 16.87 1.37 -22.72
N ALA A 332 16.20 2.36 -22.15
CA ALA A 332 16.08 2.53 -20.70
C ALA A 332 15.40 1.30 -20.05
N ARG A 333 14.34 0.75 -20.65
CA ARG A 333 13.65 -0.45 -20.17
C ARG A 333 14.54 -1.70 -20.17
N ARG A 334 15.38 -1.87 -21.20
CA ARG A 334 16.34 -2.98 -21.24
C ARG A 334 17.31 -2.92 -20.05
N GLN A 335 17.77 -1.72 -19.68
CA GLN A 335 18.65 -1.51 -18.52
C GLN A 335 17.94 -1.75 -17.18
N GLU A 336 16.68 -1.32 -17.02
CA GLU A 336 15.89 -1.52 -15.80
C GLU A 336 15.61 -2.99 -15.48
N SER A 337 15.43 -3.82 -16.51
CA SER A 337 15.07 -5.25 -16.38
C SER A 337 16.11 -6.11 -15.64
N GLY A 338 17.33 -5.60 -15.46
CA GLY A 338 18.40 -6.24 -14.69
C GLY A 338 18.28 -6.11 -13.16
N ARG A 339 17.38 -5.27 -12.62
CA ARG A 339 17.27 -5.01 -11.17
C ARG A 339 15.83 -5.13 -10.67
N GLY A 340 15.47 -6.32 -10.16
CA GLY A 340 14.18 -6.53 -9.50
C GLY A 340 14.05 -5.75 -8.18
N ALA A 341 12.85 -5.28 -7.85
CA ALA A 341 12.56 -4.49 -6.63
C ALA A 341 12.91 -5.19 -5.29
N PHE A 342 13.14 -6.51 -5.35
CA PHE A 342 13.51 -7.37 -4.22
C PHE A 342 14.62 -8.37 -4.58
N GLY A 343 15.44 -8.10 -5.61
CA GLY A 343 16.53 -9.00 -6.03
C GLY A 343 16.10 -10.29 -6.75
N SER A 344 14.80 -10.46 -7.04
CA SER A 344 14.31 -11.62 -7.79
C SER A 344 14.49 -11.44 -9.31
N ARG A 345 14.93 -12.49 -10.01
CA ARG A 345 14.93 -12.54 -11.48
C ARG A 345 13.50 -12.49 -12.02
N PRO A 346 13.21 -11.69 -13.06
CA PRO A 346 11.88 -11.69 -13.68
C PRO A 346 11.60 -13.07 -14.29
N ARG A 347 10.59 -13.77 -13.74
CA ARG A 347 10.12 -15.08 -14.25
C ARG A 347 9.27 -15.00 -15.52
N GLN A 348 8.87 -13.80 -15.92
CA GLN A 348 8.12 -13.53 -17.15
C GLN A 348 8.74 -12.33 -17.88
N THR A 349 9.00 -12.51 -19.16
CA THR A 349 9.38 -11.46 -20.10
C THR A 349 8.12 -10.73 -20.54
N VAL A 350 7.80 -9.62 -19.88
CA VAL A 350 6.79 -8.67 -20.37
C VAL A 350 7.30 -8.11 -21.70
N GLY A 351 6.55 -8.22 -22.79
CA GLY A 351 6.94 -7.73 -24.11
C GLY A 351 7.06 -6.21 -24.17
N GLU A 352 7.76 -5.68 -25.16
CA GLU A 352 7.93 -4.22 -25.31
C GLU A 352 6.58 -3.50 -25.57
N SER A 353 5.70 -4.13 -26.35
CA SER A 353 4.33 -3.64 -26.60
C SER A 353 3.48 -3.54 -25.33
N GLU A 354 3.73 -4.41 -24.35
CA GLU A 354 3.02 -4.43 -23.07
C GLU A 354 3.54 -3.35 -22.10
N ARG A 355 4.82 -2.99 -22.20
CA ARG A 355 5.46 -1.99 -21.32
C ARG A 355 5.31 -0.55 -21.83
N ARG A 356 5.12 -0.38 -23.13
CA ARG A 356 5.08 0.94 -23.77
C ARG A 356 3.76 1.65 -23.44
N ALA A 357 3.84 2.95 -23.19
CA ALA A 357 2.66 3.80 -23.07
C ALA A 357 1.81 3.72 -24.35
N ALA A 358 0.49 3.58 -24.20
CA ALA A 358 -0.44 3.51 -25.34
C ALA A 358 -0.61 4.88 -26.04
N VAL A 359 -0.20 5.96 -25.38
CA VAL A 359 -0.39 7.33 -25.84
C VAL A 359 0.54 7.67 -27.00
N ARG A 360 -0.02 8.35 -27.99
CA ARG A 360 0.65 8.72 -29.24
C ARG A 360 0.96 10.21 -29.35
N GLU A 361 0.37 11.05 -28.50
CA GLU A 361 0.51 12.51 -28.54
C GLU A 361 1.16 13.01 -27.24
N GLY A 362 1.96 14.07 -27.28
CA GLY A 362 2.72 14.61 -26.13
C GLY A 362 1.86 15.36 -25.12
N PHE A 363 0.77 14.73 -24.68
CA PHE A 363 -0.19 15.32 -23.75
C PHE A 363 -0.62 14.34 -22.66
N ILE A 364 -0.83 14.89 -21.46
CA ILE A 364 -1.64 14.27 -20.42
C ILE A 364 -3.09 14.66 -20.63
N ASP A 365 -3.99 13.69 -20.73
CA ASP A 365 -5.42 13.93 -20.92
C ASP A 365 -6.10 14.17 -19.57
N ALA A 366 -6.43 15.44 -19.29
CA ALA A 366 -7.07 15.90 -18.06
C ALA A 366 -8.36 16.68 -18.34
N ARG A 367 -9.08 16.29 -19.38
CA ARG A 367 -10.34 16.92 -19.78
C ARG A 367 -11.49 16.53 -18.86
N ASP A 368 -12.58 17.28 -18.95
CA ASP A 368 -13.84 16.99 -18.27
C ASP A 368 -13.71 16.89 -16.74
N ASN A 369 -12.67 17.52 -16.16
CA ASN A 369 -12.53 17.65 -14.71
C ASN A 369 -13.15 18.96 -14.22
N TRP A 370 -13.53 18.96 -12.95
CA TRP A 370 -13.83 20.15 -12.18
C TRP A 370 -12.57 20.64 -11.48
N TRP A 371 -12.32 21.96 -11.51
CA TRP A 371 -11.10 22.56 -10.97
C TRP A 371 -11.34 23.44 -9.73
N GLY A 372 -12.60 23.58 -9.30
CA GLY A 372 -13.01 24.54 -8.27
C GLY A 372 -13.52 25.86 -8.87
N ASP A 373 -14.38 26.58 -8.16
CA ASP A 373 -15.09 27.75 -8.72
C ASP A 373 -14.14 28.83 -9.25
N GLU A 374 -13.09 29.14 -8.48
CA GLU A 374 -12.12 30.18 -8.84
C GLU A 374 -11.20 29.75 -9.96
N ALA A 375 -10.71 28.51 -9.94
CA ALA A 375 -9.86 27.97 -10.99
C ALA A 375 -10.62 27.86 -12.32
N THR A 376 -11.87 27.37 -12.29
CA THR A 376 -12.75 27.31 -13.46
C THR A 376 -13.01 28.68 -14.05
N ARG A 377 -13.29 29.70 -13.23
CA ARG A 377 -13.45 31.09 -13.70
C ARG A 377 -12.19 31.59 -14.43
N ARG A 378 -11.00 31.33 -13.86
CA ARG A 378 -9.73 31.66 -14.50
C ARG A 378 -9.51 30.92 -15.83
N LEU A 379 -9.92 29.66 -15.93
CA LEU A 379 -9.85 28.90 -17.18
C LEU A 379 -10.74 29.50 -18.28
N VAL A 380 -11.92 30.02 -17.92
CA VAL A 380 -12.80 30.73 -18.87
C VAL A 380 -12.10 31.95 -19.46
N ASP A 381 -11.41 32.73 -18.64
CA ASP A 381 -10.67 33.92 -19.10
C ASP A 381 -9.42 33.54 -19.92
N LEU A 382 -8.70 32.49 -19.51
CA LEU A 382 -7.47 32.03 -20.16
C LEU A 382 -7.71 31.30 -21.49
N GLY A 383 -8.85 30.62 -21.62
CA GLY A 383 -9.17 29.75 -22.75
C GLY A 383 -8.42 28.41 -22.74
N ALA A 384 -8.74 27.56 -23.73
CA ALA A 384 -8.26 26.18 -23.81
C ALA A 384 -6.74 26.02 -23.96
N ASP A 385 -6.07 27.05 -24.50
CA ASP A 385 -4.63 27.04 -24.75
C ASP A 385 -3.82 27.82 -23.71
N GLY A 386 -4.50 28.47 -22.75
CA GLY A 386 -3.87 29.31 -21.73
C GLY A 386 -2.95 28.54 -20.77
N ASN A 387 -2.25 29.28 -19.91
CA ASN A 387 -1.34 28.73 -18.91
C ASN A 387 -1.85 28.98 -17.48
N PRO A 388 -2.68 28.08 -16.90
CA PRO A 388 -3.16 28.23 -15.54
C PRO A 388 -2.05 27.94 -14.51
N ASP A 389 -1.94 28.78 -13.49
CA ASP A 389 -0.91 28.72 -12.45
C ASP A 389 -0.93 27.44 -11.57
N PHE A 390 -2.07 26.74 -11.53
CA PHE A 390 -2.24 25.48 -10.81
C PHE A 390 -1.87 24.23 -11.62
N ILE A 391 -1.45 24.38 -12.89
CA ILE A 391 -0.87 23.31 -13.70
C ILE A 391 0.57 23.67 -14.00
N HIS A 392 1.51 22.77 -13.72
CA HIS A 392 2.90 22.93 -14.08
C HIS A 392 3.27 21.95 -15.20
N ASP A 393 3.44 22.45 -16.42
CA ASP A 393 3.69 21.65 -17.61
C ASP A 393 4.68 22.30 -18.60
N GLY A 394 4.72 21.80 -19.84
CA GLY A 394 5.55 22.33 -20.92
C GLY A 394 5.34 23.81 -21.29
N ARG A 395 4.34 24.49 -20.74
CA ARG A 395 4.15 25.95 -20.84
C ARG A 395 5.02 26.70 -19.84
N ASP A 396 5.18 26.16 -18.63
CA ASP A 396 6.03 26.74 -17.57
C ASP A 396 7.49 26.34 -17.73
N GLN A 397 7.73 25.09 -18.11
CA GLN A 397 9.06 24.54 -18.33
C GLN A 397 9.12 23.86 -19.70
N ALA A 398 9.68 24.56 -20.71
CA ALA A 398 9.69 24.06 -22.09
C ALA A 398 10.46 22.73 -22.26
N THR A 399 11.57 22.54 -21.54
CA THR A 399 12.42 21.35 -21.64
C THR A 399 12.98 20.89 -20.31
N PHE A 400 13.46 19.66 -20.25
CA PHE A 400 14.33 19.15 -19.19
C PHE A 400 15.57 18.47 -19.78
N GLU A 401 16.65 18.43 -19.00
CA GLU A 401 17.89 17.78 -19.40
C GLU A 401 17.93 16.33 -18.90
N GLU A 402 18.26 15.39 -19.79
CA GLU A 402 18.59 14.01 -19.42
C GLU A 402 19.63 13.43 -20.37
N GLY A 403 20.73 12.92 -19.80
CA GLY A 403 21.82 12.33 -20.57
C GLY A 403 22.56 13.32 -21.48
N GLY A 404 22.63 14.60 -21.08
CA GLY A 404 23.27 15.68 -21.86
C GLY A 404 22.45 16.17 -23.06
N GLN A 405 21.19 15.78 -23.15
CA GLN A 405 20.26 16.22 -24.19
C GLN A 405 19.03 16.88 -23.56
N ASN A 406 18.55 17.97 -24.17
CA ASN A 406 17.27 18.59 -23.79
C ASN A 406 16.10 17.90 -24.46
N TRP A 407 15.06 17.61 -23.68
CA TRP A 407 13.83 16.98 -24.12
C TRP A 407 12.65 17.92 -23.89
N PRO A 408 11.73 18.07 -24.85
CA PRO A 408 10.54 18.87 -24.64
C PRO A 408 9.69 18.22 -23.54
N LEU A 409 9.28 19.04 -22.58
CA LEU A 409 8.30 18.62 -21.57
C LEU A 409 6.91 18.60 -22.22
N ASP A 410 6.18 17.52 -22.01
CA ASP A 410 4.81 17.38 -22.50
C ASP A 410 3.88 18.42 -21.85
N ARG A 411 2.65 18.54 -22.38
CA ARG A 411 1.64 19.46 -21.85
C ARG A 411 0.44 18.74 -21.26
N VAL A 412 -0.33 19.43 -20.44
CA VAL A 412 -1.63 18.97 -19.98
C VAL A 412 -2.72 19.52 -20.90
N ARG A 413 -3.64 18.64 -21.29
CA ARG A 413 -4.87 19.00 -22.00
C ARG A 413 -6.01 19.01 -20.98
N PHE A 414 -6.36 20.20 -20.48
CA PHE A 414 -7.37 20.41 -19.44
C PHE A 414 -8.74 20.85 -19.98
N ALA A 415 -8.85 21.13 -21.29
CA ALA A 415 -10.07 21.60 -21.95
C ALA A 415 -10.70 20.51 -22.86
N PRO A 416 -12.04 20.34 -22.85
CA PRO A 416 -13.00 21.10 -22.04
C PRO A 416 -12.87 20.77 -20.54
N TRP A 417 -13.32 21.70 -19.70
CA TRP A 417 -13.46 21.51 -18.25
C TRP A 417 -14.94 21.57 -17.86
N ARG A 418 -15.28 21.07 -16.67
CA ARG A 418 -16.66 21.12 -16.17
C ARG A 418 -17.00 22.51 -15.66
N GLY A 419 -18.27 22.91 -15.82
CA GLY A 419 -18.83 24.12 -15.21
C GLY A 419 -19.37 23.92 -13.79
N GLU A 420 -19.44 22.67 -13.33
CA GLU A 420 -19.98 22.30 -12.02
C GLU A 420 -19.16 21.15 -11.38
N PRO A 421 -19.18 21.05 -10.04
CA PRO A 421 -18.57 19.94 -9.31
C PRO A 421 -19.05 18.57 -9.78
N VAL A 422 -18.19 17.57 -9.64
CA VAL A 422 -18.56 16.18 -9.90
C VAL A 422 -19.38 15.65 -8.72
N PRO A 423 -20.59 15.10 -8.95
CA PRO A 423 -21.37 14.47 -7.89
C PRO A 423 -20.56 13.33 -7.24
N PHE A 424 -20.28 13.45 -5.95
CA PHE A 424 -19.51 12.46 -5.21
C PHE A 424 -20.44 11.64 -4.32
N LYS A 425 -20.33 10.31 -4.38
CA LYS A 425 -21.29 9.39 -3.74
C LYS A 425 -21.42 9.61 -2.23
N ALA A 426 -20.34 10.05 -1.55
CA ALA A 426 -20.38 10.32 -0.12
C ALA A 426 -21.25 11.54 0.25
N ASP A 427 -21.46 12.48 -0.67
CA ASP A 427 -22.24 13.70 -0.43
C ASP A 427 -23.75 13.46 -0.59
N ALA A 428 -24.14 12.37 -1.26
CA ALA A 428 -25.52 12.09 -1.62
C ALA A 428 -26.39 11.51 -0.46
N GLY A 429 -25.83 11.29 0.73
CA GLY A 429 -26.58 10.86 1.92
C GLY A 429 -27.33 9.51 1.80
N GLY A 430 -27.19 8.78 0.69
CA GLY A 430 -27.85 7.51 0.44
C GLY A 430 -27.02 6.34 0.96
N ASN A 431 -27.48 5.70 2.03
CA ASN A 431 -27.02 4.36 2.42
C ASN A 431 -27.42 3.38 1.30
N PRO A 432 -26.57 2.39 0.92
CA PRO A 432 -26.95 1.37 -0.06
C PRO A 432 -28.16 0.55 0.37
#